data_AF-A0A6V7IF17-F1
#
_entry.id   AF-A0A6V7IF17-F1
#
_cell.length_a   1.000
_cell.length_b   1.000
_cell.length_c   1.000
_cell.angle_alpha   90.00
_cell.angle_beta   90.00
_cell.angle_gamma   90.00
#
_symmetry.space_group_name_H-M   'P 1'
#
loop_
_entity.id
_entity.type
_entity.pdbx_description
1 polymer ?
#
loop_
_entity_poly.entity_id
_entity_poly.type
_entity_poly.pdbx_seq_one_letter_code
_entity_poly.pdbx_strand_id
1 'polypeptide(L)'
;LQHQLPLNEFIGIIPYKPAPKSTSCPCEFAGWGRINENQNSFHLRYTTLSILSKGECKARYAEHRSREFCAMDKTRLSVPME
;
A
#
# COMPACT_ATOMS: atom_id res chain seq x y z
N LEU A 1 18.43 -12.39 8.38
CA LEU A 1 18.07 -13.81 8.15
C LEU A 1 19.29 -14.66 8.48
N GLN A 2 19.14 -15.64 9.38
CA GLN A 2 20.25 -16.52 9.77
C GLN A 2 20.57 -17.57 8.69
N HIS A 3 19.59 -17.90 7.83
CA HIS A 3 19.75 -18.79 6.68
C HIS A 3 19.08 -18.18 5.45
N GLN A 4 19.65 -18.44 4.27
CA GLN A 4 19.01 -18.11 3.00
C GLN A 4 17.90 -19.13 2.73
N LEU A 5 16.73 -18.63 2.33
CA LEU A 5 15.62 -19.48 1.90
C LEU A 5 15.81 -19.81 0.41
N PRO A 6 15.78 -21.09 0.02
CA PRO A 6 15.84 -21.45 -1.40
C PRO A 6 14.59 -20.92 -2.11
N LEU A 7 14.79 -20.37 -3.31
CA LEU A 7 13.69 -19.92 -4.16
C LEU A 7 12.89 -21.11 -4.67
N ASN A 8 11.58 -20.94 -4.74
CA ASN A 8 10.63 -21.94 -5.26
C ASN A 8 9.34 -21.23 -5.70
N GLU A 9 8.29 -22.00 -6.00
CA GLU A 9 6.99 -21.45 -6.44
C GLU A 9 6.29 -20.55 -5.39
N PHE A 10 6.70 -20.62 -4.11
CA PHE A 10 6.15 -19.82 -3.01
C PHE A 10 7.11 -18.76 -2.46
N ILE A 11 8.40 -18.82 -2.82
CA ILE A 11 9.45 -17.93 -2.30
C ILE A 11 10.16 -17.26 -3.46
N GLY A 12 9.93 -15.95 -3.59
CA GLY A 12 10.48 -15.12 -4.66
C GLY A 12 11.15 -13.84 -4.15
N ILE A 13 11.96 -13.23 -5.01
CA ILE A 13 12.59 -11.94 -4.76
C ILE A 13 11.68 -10.84 -5.33
N ILE A 14 11.42 -9.80 -4.52
CA ILE A 14 10.75 -8.59 -5.01
C ILE A 14 11.83 -7.68 -5.62
N PRO A 15 11.80 -7.41 -6.95
CA PRO A 15 12.77 -6.53 -7.57
C PRO A 15 12.56 -5.10 -7.08
N TYR A 16 13.66 -4.41 -6.74
CA TYR A 16 13.60 -3.00 -6.39
C TYR A 16 13.18 -2.18 -7.62
N LYS A 17 12.12 -1.38 -7.46
CA LYS A 17 11.73 -0.37 -8.43
C LYS A 17 11.82 1.00 -7.76
N PRO A 18 12.37 2.02 -8.44
CA PRO A 18 12.34 3.38 -7.93
C PRO A 18 10.90 3.85 -7.75
N ALA A 19 10.71 4.81 -6.85
CA ALA A 19 9.38 5.31 -6.51
C ALA A 19 8.59 5.69 -7.79
N PRO A 20 7.32 5.28 -7.88
CA PRO A 20 6.49 5.54 -9.05
C PRO A 20 6.38 7.04 -9.30
N LYS A 21 6.64 7.43 -10.55
CA LYS A 21 6.67 8.85 -10.97
C LYS A 21 5.27 9.41 -11.28
N SER A 22 4.27 8.54 -11.50
CA SER A 22 2.92 8.94 -11.91
C SER A 22 1.85 8.36 -10.98
N THR A 23 0.76 9.12 -10.83
CA THR A 23 -0.46 8.76 -10.09
C THR A 23 -1.36 7.76 -10.85
N SER A 24 -0.96 7.36 -12.06
CA SER A 24 -1.74 6.48 -12.95
C SER A 24 -1.48 4.99 -12.75
N CYS A 25 -0.49 4.62 -11.94
CA CYS A 25 -0.18 3.21 -11.67
C CYS A 25 -0.82 2.80 -10.33
N PRO A 26 -1.82 1.91 -10.33
CA PRO A 26 -2.32 1.35 -9.07
C PRO A 26 -1.25 0.49 -8.40
N CYS A 27 -1.22 0.52 -7.08
CA CYS A 27 -0.39 -0.35 -6.25
C CYS A 27 -1.25 -1.41 -5.57
N GLU A 28 -0.70 -2.60 -5.42
CA GLU A 28 -1.27 -3.64 -4.57
C GLU A 28 -0.64 -3.55 -3.18
N PHE A 29 -1.49 -3.59 -2.16
CA PHE A 29 -1.09 -3.65 -0.76
C PHE A 29 -1.53 -4.99 -0.20
N ALA A 30 -0.62 -5.76 0.40
CA ALA A 30 -0.91 -7.08 0.94
C ALA A 30 -0.48 -7.22 2.40
N GLY A 31 -1.26 -7.96 3.19
CA GLY A 31 -0.95 -8.24 4.59
C GLY A 31 -1.99 -9.10 5.32
N TRP A 32 -1.69 -9.43 6.57
CA TRP A 32 -2.53 -10.22 7.48
C TRP A 32 -3.19 -9.37 8.58
N GLY A 33 -3.20 -8.05 8.42
CA GLY A 33 -3.67 -7.11 9.43
C GLY A 33 -5.16 -7.24 9.76
N ARG A 34 -5.61 -6.35 10.65
CA ARG A 34 -7.03 -6.21 11.00
C ARG A 34 -7.85 -5.89 9.74
N ILE A 35 -8.91 -6.68 9.52
CA ILE A 35 -9.85 -6.46 8.41
C ILE A 35 -11.10 -5.68 8.87
N ASN A 36 -11.34 -5.65 10.18
CA ASN A 36 -12.28 -4.77 10.88
C ASN A 36 -11.80 -4.62 12.34
N GLU A 37 -12.57 -3.90 13.16
CA GLU A 37 -12.19 -3.62 14.55
C GLU A 37 -11.94 -4.88 15.39
N ASN A 38 -12.61 -6.00 15.12
CA ASN A 38 -12.53 -7.17 16.02
C ASN A 38 -11.85 -8.38 15.37
N GLN A 39 -11.35 -8.27 14.14
CA GLN A 39 -10.92 -9.42 13.36
C GLN A 39 -9.60 -9.20 12.62
N ASN A 40 -8.64 -10.08 12.89
CA ASN A 40 -7.44 -10.26 12.07
C ASN A 40 -7.68 -11.29 10.95
N SER A 41 -6.89 -11.24 9.90
CA SER A 41 -6.98 -12.23 8.83
C SER A 41 -5.98 -13.38 9.02
N PHE A 42 -6.48 -14.62 9.00
CA PHE A 42 -5.62 -15.82 8.92
C PHE A 42 -5.07 -16.05 7.51
N HIS A 43 -5.70 -15.44 6.50
CA HIS A 43 -5.26 -15.52 5.11
C HIS A 43 -4.61 -14.20 4.68
N LEU A 44 -3.60 -14.29 3.82
CA LEU A 44 -3.05 -13.08 3.20
C LEU A 44 -4.16 -12.42 2.39
N ARG A 45 -4.39 -11.13 2.65
CA ARG A 45 -5.31 -10.32 1.85
C ARG A 45 -4.54 -9.27 1.10
N TYR A 46 -5.08 -8.86 -0.03
CA TYR A 46 -4.58 -7.74 -0.79
C TYR A 46 -5.70 -6.78 -1.18
N THR A 47 -5.33 -5.53 -1.46
CA THR A 47 -6.22 -4.51 -2.01
C THR A 47 -5.47 -3.63 -2.99
N THR A 48 -6.21 -2.97 -3.87
CA THR A 48 -5.67 -2.04 -4.86
C THR A 48 -5.85 -0.60 -4.40
N LEU A 49 -4.76 0.16 -4.38
CA LEU A 49 -4.73 1.56 -4.00
C LEU A 49 -4.22 2.43 -5.16
N SER A 50 -4.68 3.66 -5.21
CA SER A 50 -4.13 4.68 -6.11
C SER A 50 -3.04 5.48 -5.41
N ILE A 51 -1.92 5.69 -6.08
CA ILE A 51 -0.88 6.59 -5.60
C ILE A 51 -1.34 8.04 -5.77
N LEU A 52 -1.17 8.83 -4.71
CA LEU A 52 -1.46 10.25 -4.69
C LEU A 52 -0.24 11.05 -5.12
N SER A 53 -0.49 12.17 -5.78
CA SER A 53 0.55 13.17 -5.98
C SER A 53 1.00 13.74 -4.64
N LYS A 54 2.23 14.26 -4.60
CA LYS A 54 2.76 14.95 -3.41
C LYS A 54 1.86 16.11 -2.95
N GLY A 55 1.24 16.82 -3.90
CA GLY A 55 0.29 17.89 -3.61
C GLY A 55 -1.00 17.36 -2.96
N GLU A 56 -1.60 16.32 -3.53
CA GLU A 56 -2.79 15.67 -2.97
C GLU A 56 -2.55 15.09 -1.58
N CYS A 57 -1.35 14.56 -1.33
CA CYS A 57 -1.01 14.03 -0.01
C CYS A 57 -0.83 15.15 1.02
N LYS A 58 -0.05 16.20 0.69
CA LYS A 58 0.15 17.36 1.58
C LYS A 58 -1.14 18.09 1.91
N ALA A 59 -2.07 18.17 0.96
CA ALA A 59 -3.37 18.79 1.21
C ALA A 59 -4.23 18.01 2.22
N ARG A 60 -3.99 16.69 2.35
CA ARG A 60 -4.74 15.80 3.26
C ARG A 60 -4.05 15.58 4.60
N TYR A 61 -2.72 15.55 4.60
CA TYR A 61 -1.91 15.27 5.78
C TYR A 61 -0.92 16.42 5.97
N ALA A 62 -1.10 17.20 7.04
CA ALA A 62 -0.29 18.38 7.34
C ALA A 62 1.20 18.03 7.52
N GLU A 63 1.50 16.82 7.95
CA GLU A 63 2.85 16.29 8.10
C GLU A 63 3.15 15.26 7.01
N HIS A 64 3.98 15.65 6.03
CA HIS A 64 4.46 14.73 5.01
C HIS A 64 5.96 14.94 4.78
N ARG A 65 6.77 13.91 5.08
CA ARG A 65 8.23 13.95 4.95
C ARG A 65 8.67 13.70 3.52
N SER A 66 9.87 14.16 3.16
CA SER A 66 10.38 14.09 1.79
C SER A 66 10.62 12.68 1.24
N ARG A 67 10.63 11.65 2.09
CA ARG A 67 10.87 10.24 1.73
C ARG A 67 9.62 9.36 1.84
N GLU A 68 8.45 9.96 1.97
CA GLU A 68 7.18 9.26 2.06
C GLU A 68 6.41 9.39 0.73
N PHE A 69 5.51 8.45 0.48
CA PHE A 69 4.50 8.54 -0.57
C PHE A 69 3.15 8.12 0.00
N CYS A 70 2.07 8.51 -0.66
CA CYS A 70 0.73 8.27 -0.16
C CYS A 70 -0.04 7.46 -1.18
N ALA A 71 -0.76 6.44 -0.71
CA ALA A 71 -1.62 5.60 -1.52
C ALA A 71 -2.96 5.46 -0.81
N MET A 72 -4.05 5.52 -1.56
CA MET A 72 -5.39 5.44 -0.99
C MET A 72 -6.38 4.74 -1.93
N ASP A 73 -7.45 4.23 -1.35
CA ASP A 73 -8.61 3.76 -2.10
C ASP A 73 -9.46 4.98 -2.52
N LYS A 74 -9.41 5.34 -3.81
CA LYS A 74 -10.20 6.46 -4.35
C LYS A 74 -11.69 6.13 -4.45
N THR A 75 -12.10 4.87 -4.36
CA THR A 75 -13.52 4.50 -4.40
C THR A 75 -14.25 4.85 -3.10
N ARG A 76 -13.52 5.00 -2.00
CA ARG A 76 -14.07 5.50 -0.73
C ARG A 76 -14.25 7.03 -0.68
N LEU A 77 -13.85 7.77 -1.72
CA LEU A 77 -14.01 9.22 -1.80
C LEU A 77 -15.38 9.67 -2.33
N SER A 78 -16.18 8.77 -2.92
CA SER A 78 -17.54 9.08 -3.38
C SER A 78 -18.61 8.97 -2.29
N VAL A 79 -18.21 8.64 -1.06
CA VAL A 79 -19.11 8.61 0.10
C VAL A 79 -18.75 9.78 1.02
N PRO A 80 -19.66 10.72 1.29
CA PRO A 80 -19.43 11.76 2.28
C PRO A 80 -19.10 11.11 3.63
N MET A 81 -18.08 11.62 4.33
CA MET A 81 -17.92 11.31 5.75
C MET A 81 -19.11 11.89 6.50
N GLU A 82 -19.97 11.03 7.05
CA GLU A 82 -20.94 11.40 8.10
C GLU A 82 -20.22 11.70 9.43
#